data_AF-F3KNL0-F1
#
_entry.id   AF-F3KNL0-F1
#
_cell.length_a   1.000
_cell.length_b   1.000
_cell.length_c   1.000
_cell.angle_alpha   90.00
_cell.angle_beta   90.00
_cell.angle_gamma   90.00
#
_symmetry.space_group_name_H-M   'P 1'
#
loop_
_entity.id
_entity.type
_entity.pdbx_description
1 polymer ?
#
loop_
_entity_poly.entity_id
_entity_poly.type
_entity_poly.pdbx_seq_one_letter_code
_entity_poly.pdbx_strand_id
1 'polypeptide(L)'
;MTTSNDDVIWGIERGEFHVEYMPIVSLASGECVAAEALVRWKKDGKTVSPAVFIPEIEGTPAIGVLTYWLVEQVALELGAWLRAHRDFHLSLNVPPELFGRGGLQYAAHHAGVKDLYPQFVLELTERGAPDQVSLEGLRSARRLGLGIAIDDVESGNLNLLLLARTKLDYIKIDKSVVDQILSDGMIEETKEEIRRVAASGRPVIVAEGIEHEVQARTLRELGVRLGQGWFFSKSLPVDEFLAFLTR
;
A
#
# COMPACT_ATOMS: atom_id res chain seq x y z
N MET A 1 -14.31 0.52 -22.66
CA MET A 1 -13.11 0.84 -23.46
C MET A 1 -12.02 -0.04 -22.89
N THR A 2 -11.46 -0.94 -23.69
CA THR A 2 -10.25 -1.67 -23.31
C THR A 2 -9.10 -0.68 -23.25
N THR A 3 -8.39 -0.64 -22.12
CA THR A 3 -7.20 0.20 -21.96
C THR A 3 -6.03 -0.52 -22.61
N SER A 4 -5.25 0.13 -23.48
CA SER A 4 -4.04 -0.45 -24.04
C SER A 4 -2.77 0.01 -23.29
N ASN A 5 -1.65 -0.70 -23.49
CA ASN A 5 -0.32 -0.27 -23.04
C ASN A 5 0.00 1.18 -23.45
N ASP A 6 -0.32 1.54 -24.71
CA ASP A 6 -0.02 2.87 -25.25
C ASP A 6 -0.92 3.95 -24.64
N ASP A 7 -2.17 3.62 -24.28
CA ASP A 7 -3.07 4.56 -23.60
C ASP A 7 -2.50 5.02 -22.25
N VAL A 8 -1.90 4.11 -21.48
CA VAL A 8 -1.31 4.46 -20.18
C VAL A 8 -0.07 5.33 -20.36
N ILE A 9 0.82 4.96 -21.27
CA ILE A 9 2.04 5.73 -21.56
C ILE A 9 1.68 7.14 -22.05
N TRP A 10 0.77 7.27 -23.02
CA TRP A 10 0.33 8.58 -23.50
C TRP A 10 -0.44 9.37 -22.44
N GLY A 11 -1.22 8.70 -21.59
CA GLY A 11 -1.92 9.37 -20.49
C GLY A 11 -0.93 9.99 -19.50
N ILE A 12 0.19 9.32 -19.20
CA ILE A 12 1.27 9.88 -18.38
C ILE A 12 1.86 11.14 -19.05
N GLU A 13 2.21 11.05 -20.35
CA GLU A 13 2.76 12.18 -21.10
C GLU A 13 1.82 13.39 -21.19
N ARG A 14 0.50 13.13 -21.18
CA ARG A 14 -0.55 14.15 -21.22
C ARG A 14 -0.88 14.73 -19.84
N GLY A 15 -0.28 14.24 -18.77
CA GLY A 15 -0.59 14.67 -17.41
C GLY A 15 -1.98 14.25 -16.93
N GLU A 16 -2.51 13.14 -17.47
CA GLU A 16 -3.82 12.61 -17.06
C GLU A 16 -3.74 11.81 -15.76
N PHE A 17 -2.54 11.38 -15.37
CA PHE A 17 -2.28 10.69 -14.12
C PHE A 17 -1.87 11.65 -13.01
N HIS A 18 -2.32 11.36 -11.80
CA HIS A 18 -1.93 12.06 -10.57
C HIS A 18 -1.88 11.06 -9.41
N VAL A 19 -1.28 11.46 -8.28
CA VAL A 19 -1.20 10.66 -7.07
C VAL A 19 -2.17 11.22 -6.04
N GLU A 20 -2.90 10.33 -5.39
CA GLU A 20 -3.59 10.64 -4.14
C GLU A 20 -2.97 9.82 -3.01
N TYR A 21 -2.99 10.34 -1.80
CA TYR A 21 -2.44 9.73 -0.61
C TYR A 21 -3.56 9.29 0.31
N MET A 22 -3.63 8.00 0.62
CA MET A 22 -4.57 7.46 1.61
C MET A 22 -3.90 7.45 2.99
N PRO A 23 -4.41 8.20 3.98
CA PRO A 23 -3.86 8.16 5.32
C PRO A 23 -3.96 6.78 5.98
N ILE A 24 -2.86 6.34 6.58
CA ILE A 24 -2.80 5.19 7.47
C ILE A 24 -2.59 5.73 8.89
N VAL A 25 -3.53 5.39 9.78
CA VAL A 25 -3.57 5.92 11.14
C VAL A 25 -3.21 4.86 12.16
N SER A 26 -2.59 5.31 13.24
CA SER A 26 -2.44 4.53 14.47
C SER A 26 -3.81 4.37 15.12
N LEU A 27 -4.30 3.14 15.26
CA LEU A 27 -5.58 2.89 15.96
C LEU A 27 -5.49 3.21 17.46
N ALA A 28 -4.28 3.31 18.02
CA ALA A 28 -4.06 3.67 19.41
C ALA A 28 -4.15 5.18 19.67
N SER A 29 -3.47 6.00 18.85
CA SER A 29 -3.41 7.47 19.03
C SER A 29 -4.38 8.25 18.14
N GLY A 30 -4.84 7.67 17.03
CA GLY A 30 -5.60 8.36 15.99
C GLY A 30 -4.74 9.20 15.03
N GLU A 31 -3.43 9.28 15.28
CA GLU A 31 -2.50 10.04 14.45
C GLU A 31 -2.21 9.33 13.13
N CYS A 32 -2.02 10.11 12.07
CA CYS A 32 -1.53 9.61 10.80
C CYS A 32 -0.02 9.37 10.88
N VAL A 33 0.38 8.11 10.69
CA VAL A 33 1.78 7.67 10.84
C VAL A 33 2.38 7.14 9.54
N ALA A 34 1.52 6.88 8.55
CA ALA A 34 1.92 6.45 7.23
C ALA A 34 0.85 6.87 6.20
N ALA A 35 1.15 6.69 4.92
CA ALA A 35 0.16 6.81 3.87
C ALA A 35 0.43 5.83 2.73
N GLU A 36 -0.60 5.51 1.95
CA GLU A 36 -0.48 4.77 0.71
C GLU A 36 -0.56 5.72 -0.48
N ALA A 37 0.43 5.68 -1.36
CA ALA A 37 0.44 6.45 -2.60
C ALA A 37 -0.36 5.70 -3.68
N LEU A 38 -1.48 6.29 -4.08
CA LEU A 38 -2.44 5.67 -4.97
C LEU A 38 -2.48 6.42 -6.30
N VAL A 39 -2.18 5.70 -7.38
CA VAL A 39 -2.30 6.23 -8.73
C VAL A 39 -3.77 6.49 -9.06
N ARG A 40 -4.05 7.64 -9.67
CA ARG A 40 -5.35 8.02 -10.20
C ARG A 40 -5.21 8.43 -11.65
N TRP A 41 -6.17 8.03 -12.47
CA TRP A 41 -6.20 8.39 -13.88
C TRP A 41 -7.48 9.17 -14.20
N LYS A 42 -7.32 10.37 -14.77
CA LYS A 42 -8.40 11.21 -15.24
C LYS A 42 -8.30 11.40 -16.74
N LYS A 43 -8.98 10.52 -17.49
CA LYS A 43 -9.03 10.55 -18.97
C LYS A 43 -10.25 11.34 -19.43
N ASP A 44 -10.02 12.38 -20.23
CA ASP A 44 -11.08 13.25 -20.77
C ASP A 44 -12.06 13.79 -19.70
N GLY A 45 -11.52 14.17 -18.54
CA GLY A 45 -12.30 14.68 -17.41
C GLY A 45 -13.04 13.62 -16.59
N LYS A 46 -12.94 12.33 -16.94
CA LYS A 46 -13.56 11.21 -16.21
C LYS A 46 -12.52 10.42 -15.44
N THR A 47 -12.87 10.04 -14.22
CA THR A 47 -12.04 9.13 -13.41
C THR A 47 -12.09 7.72 -13.98
N VAL A 48 -10.92 7.13 -14.21
CA VAL A 48 -10.76 5.73 -14.58
C VAL A 48 -10.23 4.99 -13.35
N SER A 49 -10.95 3.96 -12.91
CA SER A 49 -10.56 3.17 -11.74
C SER A 49 -9.27 2.39 -12.03
N PRO A 50 -8.30 2.33 -11.08
CA PRO A 50 -7.16 1.42 -11.16
C PRO A 50 -7.55 -0.02 -11.45
N ALA A 51 -8.67 -0.51 -10.89
CA ALA A 51 -9.18 -1.85 -11.15
C ALA A 51 -9.57 -2.10 -12.63
N VAL A 52 -9.68 -1.05 -13.45
CA VAL A 52 -9.99 -1.15 -14.89
C VAL A 52 -8.72 -1.15 -15.74
N PHE A 53 -7.68 -0.42 -15.36
CA PHE A 53 -6.49 -0.26 -16.21
C PHE A 53 -5.27 -1.02 -15.73
N ILE A 54 -5.11 -1.26 -14.43
CA ILE A 54 -3.97 -2.02 -13.90
C ILE A 54 -3.95 -3.44 -14.47
N PRO A 55 -5.06 -4.23 -14.46
CA PRO A 55 -5.04 -5.59 -15.02
C PRO A 55 -4.71 -5.64 -16.51
N GLU A 56 -5.01 -4.59 -17.26
CA GLU A 56 -4.75 -4.52 -18.70
C GLU A 56 -3.26 -4.26 -19.03
N ILE A 57 -2.50 -3.71 -18.08
CA ILE A 57 -1.07 -3.41 -18.26
C ILE A 57 -0.14 -4.30 -17.43
N GLU A 58 -0.67 -5.16 -16.55
CA GLU A 58 0.11 -6.16 -15.83
C GLU A 58 0.91 -7.05 -16.81
N GLY A 59 2.17 -7.33 -16.49
CA GLY A 59 3.06 -8.09 -17.37
C GLY A 59 3.51 -7.37 -18.65
N THR A 60 3.11 -6.10 -18.85
CA THR A 60 3.56 -5.25 -19.97
C THR A 60 4.59 -4.21 -19.50
N PRO A 61 5.36 -3.57 -20.41
CA PRO A 61 6.27 -2.49 -20.02
C PRO A 61 5.57 -1.28 -19.35
N ALA A 62 4.30 -1.01 -19.67
CA ALA A 62 3.57 0.14 -19.11
C ALA A 62 3.46 0.12 -17.59
N ILE A 63 3.34 -1.06 -16.95
CA ILE A 63 3.27 -1.11 -15.48
C ILE A 63 4.59 -0.65 -14.83
N GLY A 64 5.72 -0.95 -15.48
CA GLY A 64 7.04 -0.46 -15.09
C GLY A 64 7.15 1.05 -15.22
N VAL A 65 6.73 1.59 -16.37
CA VAL A 65 6.71 3.04 -16.62
C VAL A 65 5.84 3.76 -15.59
N LEU A 66 4.64 3.24 -15.32
CA LEU A 66 3.72 3.83 -14.34
C LEU A 66 4.31 3.80 -12.92
N THR A 67 4.97 2.70 -12.54
CA THR A 67 5.63 2.59 -11.23
C THR A 67 6.79 3.59 -11.10
N TYR A 68 7.58 3.79 -12.16
CA TYR A 68 8.69 4.75 -12.12
C TYR A 68 8.18 6.19 -12.05
N TRP A 69 7.14 6.49 -12.83
CA TRP A 69 6.45 7.78 -12.76
C TRP A 69 5.90 8.05 -11.35
N LEU A 70 5.31 7.05 -10.68
CA LEU A 70 4.84 7.19 -9.29
C LEU A 70 5.98 7.58 -8.34
N VAL A 71 7.14 6.93 -8.44
CA VAL A 71 8.32 7.25 -7.60
C VAL A 71 8.81 8.68 -7.85
N GLU A 72 8.80 9.13 -9.11
CA GLU A 72 9.14 10.51 -9.47
C GLU A 72 8.14 11.51 -8.90
N GLN A 73 6.83 11.24 -8.98
CA GLN A 73 5.81 12.11 -8.41
C GLN A 73 5.93 12.21 -6.88
N VAL A 74 6.09 11.07 -6.19
CA VAL A 74 6.32 11.05 -4.74
C VAL A 74 7.55 11.85 -4.34
N ALA A 75 8.64 11.74 -5.12
CA ALA A 75 9.86 12.51 -4.87
C ALA A 75 9.63 14.02 -4.98
N LEU A 76 8.86 14.44 -5.98
CA LEU A 76 8.50 15.84 -6.22
C LEU A 76 7.55 16.38 -5.15
N GLU A 77 6.50 15.63 -4.83
CA GLU A 77 5.40 16.05 -3.96
C GLU A 77 5.74 15.95 -2.47
N LEU A 78 6.34 14.84 -2.04
CA LEU A 78 6.57 14.55 -0.61
C LEU A 78 8.04 14.42 -0.23
N GLY A 79 8.97 14.40 -1.18
CA GLY A 79 10.38 14.10 -0.89
C GLY A 79 11.03 15.02 0.15
N ALA A 80 10.77 16.33 0.10
CA ALA A 80 11.27 17.27 1.12
C ALA A 80 10.58 17.06 2.48
N TRP A 81 9.28 16.81 2.48
CA TRP A 81 8.50 16.58 3.69
C TRP A 81 8.93 15.30 4.41
N LEU A 82 9.09 14.19 3.69
CA LEU A 82 9.58 12.92 4.23
C LEU A 82 11.01 13.05 4.80
N ARG A 83 11.87 13.88 4.21
CA ARG A 83 13.20 14.14 4.79
C ARG A 83 13.13 14.85 6.14
N ALA A 84 12.09 15.63 6.39
CA ALA A 84 11.86 16.28 7.67
C ALA A 84 11.15 15.38 8.69
N HIS A 85 10.45 14.33 8.25
CA HIS A 85 9.62 13.45 9.09
C HIS A 85 10.05 11.99 8.96
N ARG A 86 11.26 11.67 9.44
CA ARG A 86 11.95 10.40 9.21
C ARG A 86 11.24 9.14 9.71
N ASP A 87 10.27 9.29 10.61
CA ASP A 87 9.49 8.18 11.17
C ASP A 87 8.20 7.90 10.36
N PHE A 88 7.87 8.73 9.37
CA PHE A 88 6.70 8.56 8.53
C PHE A 88 6.97 7.54 7.43
N HIS A 89 6.02 6.64 7.18
CA HIS A 89 6.15 5.62 6.14
C HIS A 89 5.24 5.91 4.95
N LEU A 90 5.70 5.58 3.75
CA LEU A 90 4.92 5.71 2.53
C LEU A 90 4.88 4.36 1.80
N SER A 91 3.68 3.82 1.66
CA SER A 91 3.39 2.62 0.92
C SER A 91 3.31 2.90 -0.58
N LEU A 92 3.98 2.06 -1.37
CA LEU A 92 3.99 2.10 -2.83
C LEU A 92 3.58 0.72 -3.36
N ASN A 93 2.55 0.68 -4.19
CA ASN A 93 2.18 -0.52 -4.92
C ASN A 93 3.27 -0.87 -5.95
N VAL A 94 3.83 -2.09 -5.86
CA VAL A 94 4.86 -2.54 -6.78
C VAL A 94 4.48 -3.90 -7.38
N PRO A 95 4.37 -3.98 -8.72
CA PRO A 95 4.14 -5.24 -9.41
C PRO A 95 5.24 -6.26 -9.10
N PRO A 96 4.89 -7.53 -8.85
CA PRO A 96 5.85 -8.60 -8.58
C PRO A 96 6.97 -8.72 -9.62
N GLU A 97 6.67 -8.46 -10.89
CA GLU A 97 7.61 -8.54 -12.00
C GLU A 97 8.74 -7.50 -11.94
N LEU A 98 8.53 -6.35 -11.28
CA LEU A 98 9.56 -5.33 -11.09
C LEU A 98 10.48 -5.66 -9.92
N PHE A 99 10.07 -6.59 -9.06
CA PHE A 99 10.74 -6.87 -7.82
C PHE A 99 12.08 -7.58 -8.04
N GLY A 100 13.14 -7.05 -7.44
CA GLY A 100 14.49 -7.61 -7.57
C GLY A 100 15.16 -7.40 -8.94
N ARG A 101 14.53 -6.67 -9.89
CA ARG A 101 15.09 -6.44 -11.23
C ARG A 101 15.90 -5.14 -11.40
N GLY A 102 16.09 -4.37 -10.33
CA GLY A 102 16.86 -3.12 -10.38
C GLY A 102 16.05 -1.88 -10.81
N GLY A 103 14.84 -2.07 -11.33
CA GLY A 103 13.99 -1.00 -11.86
C GLY A 103 13.61 0.06 -10.82
N LEU A 104 13.11 -0.37 -9.67
CA LEU A 104 12.80 0.54 -8.56
C LEU A 104 14.05 1.28 -8.06
N GLN A 105 15.19 0.60 -8.03
CA GLN A 105 16.46 1.20 -7.65
C GLN A 105 16.91 2.27 -8.65
N TYR A 106 16.69 2.02 -9.93
CA TYR A 106 16.94 2.98 -11.00
C TYR A 106 16.03 4.21 -10.86
N ALA A 107 14.72 4.01 -10.70
CA ALA A 107 13.74 5.10 -10.55
C ALA A 107 14.07 5.98 -9.34
N ALA A 108 14.27 5.37 -8.16
CA ALA A 108 14.62 6.11 -6.95
C ALA A 108 16.00 6.80 -7.04
N HIS A 109 16.93 6.29 -7.84
CA HIS A 109 18.18 6.99 -8.13
C HIS A 109 17.94 8.29 -8.89
N HIS A 110 17.18 8.21 -9.97
CA HIS A 110 16.92 9.34 -10.88
C HIS A 110 16.05 10.39 -10.20
N ALA A 111 15.07 9.95 -9.41
CA ALA A 111 14.23 10.82 -8.61
C ALA A 111 14.94 11.40 -7.36
N GLY A 112 16.17 10.97 -7.04
CA GLY A 112 16.93 11.52 -5.91
C GLY A 112 16.33 11.19 -4.53
N VAL A 113 15.76 9.99 -4.37
CA VAL A 113 15.06 9.55 -3.15
C VAL A 113 15.59 8.23 -2.57
N LYS A 114 16.83 7.85 -2.92
CA LYS A 114 17.50 6.69 -2.29
C LYS A 114 17.61 6.80 -0.78
N ASP A 115 17.73 8.03 -0.25
CA ASP A 115 17.76 8.28 1.19
C ASP A 115 16.42 8.03 1.88
N LEU A 116 15.32 7.88 1.11
CA LEU A 116 13.99 7.62 1.62
C LEU A 116 13.62 6.14 1.67
N TYR A 117 14.50 5.22 1.22
CA TYR A 117 14.21 3.78 1.27
C TYR A 117 13.75 3.26 2.65
N PRO A 118 14.32 3.69 3.79
CA PRO A 118 13.84 3.26 5.10
C PRO A 118 12.38 3.64 5.41
N GLN A 119 11.83 4.61 4.69
CA GLN A 119 10.44 5.08 4.84
C GLN A 119 9.50 4.44 3.82
N PHE A 120 10.02 3.82 2.76
CA PHE A 120 9.18 3.21 1.73
C PHE A 120 8.80 1.78 2.10
N VAL A 121 7.50 1.49 1.99
CA VAL A 121 6.93 0.15 2.14
C VAL A 121 6.46 -0.30 0.77
N LEU A 122 6.94 -1.44 0.28
CA LEU A 122 6.51 -1.98 -1.00
C LEU A 122 5.37 -2.95 -0.77
N GLU A 123 4.25 -2.70 -1.44
CA GLU A 123 3.04 -3.51 -1.34
C GLU A 123 2.99 -4.49 -2.50
N LEU A 124 2.90 -5.78 -2.15
CA LEU A 124 2.80 -6.90 -3.07
C LEU A 124 1.41 -7.50 -2.91
N THR A 125 0.64 -7.64 -3.99
CA THR A 125 -0.65 -8.31 -3.92
C THR A 125 -0.50 -9.79 -3.51
N GLU A 126 -1.50 -10.37 -2.84
CA GLU A 126 -1.48 -11.79 -2.45
C GLU A 126 -1.15 -12.73 -3.62
N ARG A 127 -1.74 -12.47 -4.79
CA ARG A 127 -1.52 -13.24 -6.04
C ARG A 127 -0.08 -13.14 -6.56
N GLY A 128 0.60 -12.06 -6.19
CA GLY A 128 2.01 -11.81 -6.46
C GLY A 128 2.97 -12.37 -5.41
N ALA A 129 2.46 -12.89 -4.29
CA ALA A 129 3.28 -13.39 -3.18
C ALA A 129 3.88 -14.80 -3.49
N PRO A 130 4.73 -15.35 -2.59
CA PRO A 130 6.17 -15.63 -2.72
C PRO A 130 6.67 -16.45 -3.93
N ASP A 131 5.81 -17.07 -4.72
CA ASP A 131 6.21 -17.95 -5.83
C ASP A 131 6.69 -17.17 -7.05
N GLN A 132 6.15 -15.96 -7.28
CA GLN A 132 6.55 -15.06 -8.36
C GLN A 132 7.66 -14.08 -7.95
N VAL A 133 7.71 -13.72 -6.67
CA VAL A 133 8.73 -12.82 -6.13
C VAL A 133 9.94 -13.63 -5.68
N SER A 134 11.06 -13.48 -6.37
CA SER A 134 12.28 -14.18 -5.96
C SER A 134 12.69 -13.84 -4.53
N LEU A 135 13.05 -14.86 -3.75
CA LEU A 135 13.62 -14.68 -2.40
C LEU A 135 14.83 -13.72 -2.41
N GLU A 136 15.55 -13.66 -3.52
CA GLU A 136 16.65 -12.73 -3.72
C GLU A 136 16.18 -11.27 -3.83
N GLY A 137 15.09 -11.01 -4.55
CA GLY A 137 14.44 -9.70 -4.59
C GLY A 137 14.06 -9.23 -3.18
N LEU A 138 13.46 -10.12 -2.37
CA LEU A 138 13.02 -9.77 -1.00
C LEU A 138 14.22 -9.44 -0.12
N ARG A 139 15.30 -10.23 -0.25
CA ARG A 139 16.56 -9.95 0.44
C ARG A 139 17.18 -8.64 -0.02
N SER A 140 17.10 -8.33 -1.31
CA SER A 140 17.64 -7.08 -1.88
C SER A 140 16.89 -5.86 -1.36
N ALA A 141 15.55 -5.90 -1.39
CA ALA A 141 14.72 -4.83 -0.84
C ALA A 141 15.04 -4.57 0.64
N ARG A 142 15.13 -5.63 1.45
CA ARG A 142 15.51 -5.49 2.87
C ARG A 142 16.91 -4.91 3.09
N ARG A 143 17.89 -5.26 2.25
CA ARG A 143 19.24 -4.66 2.35
C ARG A 143 19.24 -3.16 2.10
N LEU A 144 18.27 -2.67 1.33
CA LEU A 144 18.08 -1.24 1.08
C LEU A 144 17.29 -0.54 2.20
N GLY A 145 16.77 -1.28 3.18
CA GLY A 145 15.95 -0.75 4.26
C GLY A 145 14.46 -0.63 3.91
N LEU A 146 14.04 -1.09 2.73
CA LEU A 146 12.64 -1.06 2.31
C LEU A 146 11.79 -1.99 3.19
N GLY A 147 10.64 -1.49 3.63
CA GLY A 147 9.59 -2.31 4.22
C GLY A 147 8.86 -3.13 3.16
N ILE A 148 8.30 -4.26 3.55
CA ILE A 148 7.55 -5.13 2.64
C ILE A 148 6.20 -5.46 3.27
N ALA A 149 5.13 -5.17 2.52
CA ALA A 149 3.77 -5.53 2.84
C ALA A 149 3.24 -6.58 1.86
N ILE A 150 2.34 -7.43 2.34
CA ILE A 150 1.42 -8.16 1.48
C ILE A 150 0.05 -7.47 1.56
N ASP A 151 -0.54 -7.24 0.40
CA ASP A 151 -1.79 -6.50 0.21
C ASP A 151 -2.96 -7.43 -0.16
N ASP A 152 -4.18 -6.94 0.05
CA ASP A 152 -5.45 -7.62 -0.25
C ASP A 152 -5.59 -9.01 0.40
N VAL A 153 -5.22 -9.18 1.69
CA VAL A 153 -5.48 -10.45 2.38
C VAL A 153 -6.96 -10.58 2.70
N GLU A 154 -7.66 -11.37 1.89
CA GLU A 154 -9.10 -11.62 1.98
C GLU A 154 -9.46 -12.70 3.03
N SER A 155 -10.72 -12.72 3.49
CA SER A 155 -11.19 -13.65 4.52
C SER A 155 -11.14 -15.14 4.10
N GLY A 156 -11.25 -15.43 2.80
CA GLY A 156 -11.26 -16.80 2.27
C GLY A 156 -9.88 -17.46 2.17
N ASN A 157 -8.81 -16.66 2.15
CA ASN A 157 -7.42 -17.11 2.06
C ASN A 157 -6.62 -16.83 3.33
N LEU A 158 -7.32 -16.54 4.43
CA LEU A 158 -6.71 -16.08 5.66
C LEU A 158 -5.88 -17.19 6.31
N ASN A 159 -4.59 -17.25 5.95
CA ASN A 159 -3.56 -18.03 6.63
C ASN A 159 -2.48 -17.03 7.09
N LEU A 160 -2.91 -16.08 7.91
CA LEU A 160 -2.06 -15.04 8.49
C LEU A 160 -0.87 -15.65 9.22
N LEU A 161 -1.02 -16.82 9.84
CA LEU A 161 0.09 -17.52 10.49
C LEU A 161 1.16 -17.99 9.49
N LEU A 162 0.77 -18.42 8.29
CA LEU A 162 1.72 -18.74 7.23
C LEU A 162 2.41 -17.48 6.71
N LEU A 163 1.65 -16.41 6.47
CA LEU A 163 2.18 -15.13 6.04
C LEU A 163 3.10 -14.50 7.11
N ALA A 164 2.76 -14.61 8.39
CA ALA A 164 3.57 -14.12 9.50
C ALA A 164 4.90 -14.88 9.66
N ARG A 165 5.00 -16.12 9.16
CA ARG A 165 6.27 -16.87 9.08
C ARG A 165 7.14 -16.40 7.91
N THR A 166 6.55 -15.74 6.91
CA THR A 166 7.33 -15.03 5.91
C THR A 166 7.86 -13.73 6.55
N LYS A 167 9.07 -13.31 6.18
CA LYS A 167 9.77 -12.18 6.83
C LYS A 167 9.15 -10.80 6.49
N LEU A 168 7.84 -10.71 6.29
CA LEU A 168 7.14 -9.47 5.97
C LEU A 168 7.21 -8.50 7.15
N ASP A 169 7.14 -7.21 6.84
CA ASP A 169 7.05 -6.14 7.83
C ASP A 169 5.59 -5.79 8.12
N TYR A 170 4.73 -5.89 7.10
CA TYR A 170 3.30 -5.59 7.17
C TYR A 170 2.43 -6.66 6.52
N ILE A 171 1.22 -6.82 7.04
CA ILE A 171 0.11 -7.52 6.38
C ILE A 171 -1.06 -6.56 6.32
N LYS A 172 -1.61 -6.31 5.13
CA LYS A 172 -2.83 -5.52 4.97
C LYS A 172 -4.01 -6.49 4.84
N ILE A 173 -4.93 -6.43 5.80
CA ILE A 173 -6.19 -7.19 5.73
C ILE A 173 -7.23 -6.34 5.02
N ASP A 174 -7.88 -6.94 4.02
CA ASP A 174 -8.77 -6.22 3.13
C ASP A 174 -10.07 -5.76 3.82
N LYS A 175 -10.87 -5.02 3.07
CA LYS A 175 -12.21 -4.58 3.52
C LYS A 175 -13.13 -5.77 3.84
N SER A 176 -13.04 -6.89 3.13
CA SER A 176 -13.93 -8.04 3.36
C SER A 176 -13.72 -8.65 4.74
N VAL A 177 -12.48 -8.68 5.25
CA VAL A 177 -12.15 -9.09 6.63
C VAL A 177 -12.68 -8.07 7.64
N VAL A 178 -12.49 -6.77 7.37
CA VAL A 178 -12.93 -5.68 8.26
C VAL A 178 -14.46 -5.60 8.36
N ASP A 179 -15.18 -5.82 7.27
CA ASP A 179 -16.65 -5.85 7.27
C ASP A 179 -17.20 -7.05 8.04
N GLN A 180 -16.49 -8.19 8.01
CA GLN A 180 -16.87 -9.38 8.77
C GLN A 180 -16.54 -9.29 10.26
N ILE A 181 -15.64 -8.40 10.70
CA ILE A 181 -15.15 -8.35 12.09
C ILE A 181 -16.26 -8.21 13.15
N LEU A 182 -17.38 -7.59 12.76
CA LEU A 182 -18.55 -7.37 13.61
C LEU A 182 -19.66 -8.41 13.41
N SER A 183 -19.54 -9.28 12.42
CA SER A 183 -20.52 -10.32 12.13
C SER A 183 -20.47 -11.41 13.19
N ASP A 184 -21.63 -11.81 13.69
CA ASP A 184 -21.80 -13.02 14.53
C ASP A 184 -21.37 -14.29 13.78
N GLY A 185 -21.32 -14.24 12.45
CA GLY A 185 -20.90 -15.34 11.57
C GLY A 185 -19.43 -15.34 11.20
N MET A 186 -18.63 -14.34 11.61
CA MET A 186 -17.19 -14.45 11.45
C MET A 186 -16.67 -15.52 12.38
N ILE A 187 -15.98 -16.47 11.78
CA ILE A 187 -15.34 -17.60 12.45
C ILE A 187 -14.44 -17.02 13.56
N GLU A 188 -14.70 -17.34 14.83
CA GLU A 188 -13.94 -16.80 15.98
C GLU A 188 -12.45 -17.13 15.84
N GLU A 189 -12.13 -18.22 15.14
CA GLU A 189 -10.80 -18.61 14.75
C GLU A 189 -10.08 -17.53 13.93
N THR A 190 -10.77 -16.79 13.05
CA THR A 190 -10.18 -15.68 12.29
C THR A 190 -9.81 -14.51 13.20
N LYS A 191 -10.67 -14.15 14.15
CA LYS A 191 -10.38 -13.11 15.15
C LYS A 191 -9.19 -13.52 16.02
N GLU A 192 -9.14 -14.78 16.42
CA GLU A 192 -8.03 -15.35 17.18
C GLU A 192 -6.72 -15.35 16.38
N GLU A 193 -6.76 -15.61 15.08
CA GLU A 193 -5.58 -15.53 14.23
C GLU A 193 -5.03 -14.10 14.13
N ILE A 194 -5.91 -13.12 13.93
CA ILE A 194 -5.56 -11.69 13.96
C ILE A 194 -4.91 -11.34 15.30
N ARG A 195 -5.50 -11.76 16.44
CA ARG A 195 -4.92 -11.52 17.78
C ARG A 195 -3.53 -12.10 17.91
N ARG A 196 -3.30 -13.32 17.43
CA ARG A 196 -2.00 -13.99 17.51
C ARG A 196 -0.93 -13.27 16.71
N VAL A 197 -1.24 -12.86 15.48
CA VAL A 197 -0.29 -12.12 14.63
C VAL A 197 -0.07 -10.70 15.17
N ALA A 198 -1.10 -10.03 15.68
CA ALA A 198 -0.93 -8.76 16.37
C ALA A 198 0.00 -8.87 17.59
N ALA A 199 -0.20 -9.90 18.41
CA ALA A 199 0.57 -10.13 19.63
C ALA A 199 2.04 -10.51 19.37
N SER A 200 2.38 -11.08 18.21
CA SER A 200 3.78 -11.39 17.86
C SER A 200 4.61 -10.12 17.61
N GLY A 201 3.96 -8.97 17.41
CA GLY A 201 4.60 -7.68 17.19
C GLY A 201 5.18 -7.47 15.79
N ARG A 202 5.40 -8.55 15.02
CA ARG A 202 5.71 -8.54 13.59
C ARG A 202 5.16 -9.81 12.90
N PRO A 203 4.62 -9.70 11.66
CA PRO A 203 4.38 -8.46 10.90
C PRO A 203 3.32 -7.56 11.55
N VAL A 204 3.31 -6.27 11.19
CA VAL A 204 2.29 -5.31 11.64
C VAL A 204 1.05 -5.46 10.78
N ILE A 205 -0.11 -5.63 11.40
CA ILE A 205 -1.38 -5.66 10.67
C ILE A 205 -1.83 -4.21 10.40
N VAL A 206 -2.17 -3.94 9.14
CA VAL A 206 -2.89 -2.74 8.67
C VAL A 206 -4.30 -3.20 8.26
N ALA A 207 -5.34 -2.60 8.83
CA ALA A 207 -6.72 -2.94 8.47
C ALA A 207 -7.30 -1.94 7.46
N GLU A 208 -7.84 -2.43 6.36
CA GLU A 208 -8.35 -1.59 5.28
C GLU A 208 -9.88 -1.48 5.24
N GLY A 209 -10.36 -0.40 4.63
CA GLY A 209 -11.79 -0.24 4.41
C GLY A 209 -12.60 0.00 5.70
N ILE A 210 -11.97 0.55 6.74
CA ILE A 210 -12.65 0.96 7.97
C ILE A 210 -13.59 2.12 7.66
N GLU A 211 -14.90 1.91 7.84
CA GLU A 211 -15.96 2.88 7.56
C GLU A 211 -16.69 3.33 8.83
N HIS A 212 -16.53 2.58 9.93
CA HIS A 212 -17.22 2.85 11.19
C HIS A 212 -16.29 2.81 12.40
N GLU A 213 -16.56 3.67 13.39
CA GLU A 213 -15.79 3.73 14.65
C GLU A 213 -15.77 2.38 15.37
N VAL A 214 -16.89 1.64 15.33
CA VAL A 214 -16.99 0.32 15.96
C VAL A 214 -16.01 -0.69 15.34
N GLN A 215 -15.77 -0.64 14.02
CA GLN A 215 -14.75 -1.49 13.38
C GLN A 215 -13.36 -1.13 13.91
N ALA A 216 -13.00 0.16 13.92
CA ALA A 216 -11.71 0.63 14.44
C ALA A 216 -11.48 0.21 15.89
N ARG A 217 -12.52 0.33 16.74
CA ARG A 217 -12.46 -0.07 18.16
C ARG A 217 -12.23 -1.58 18.30
N THR A 218 -13.00 -2.39 17.60
CA THR A 218 -12.85 -3.85 17.63
C THR A 218 -11.48 -4.28 17.12
N LEU A 219 -11.00 -3.74 16.00
CA LEU A 219 -9.67 -4.03 15.47
C LEU A 219 -8.56 -3.69 16.49
N ARG A 220 -8.68 -2.55 17.17
CA ARG A 220 -7.76 -2.15 18.24
C ARG A 220 -7.79 -3.12 19.42
N GLU A 221 -8.97 -3.59 19.83
CA GLU A 221 -9.13 -4.60 20.89
C GLU A 221 -8.52 -5.95 20.51
N LEU A 222 -8.49 -6.28 19.21
CA LEU A 222 -7.78 -7.44 18.68
C LEU A 222 -6.25 -7.23 18.57
N GLY A 223 -5.75 -6.04 18.91
CA GLY A 223 -4.32 -5.70 18.87
C GLY A 223 -3.82 -5.17 17.52
N VAL A 224 -4.71 -4.94 16.54
CA VAL A 224 -4.34 -4.30 15.28
C VAL A 224 -3.88 -2.87 15.57
N ARG A 225 -2.72 -2.49 14.99
CA ARG A 225 -2.07 -1.20 15.30
C ARG A 225 -2.38 -0.12 14.29
N LEU A 226 -2.53 -0.48 13.02
CA LEU A 226 -2.68 0.46 11.92
C LEU A 226 -3.99 0.22 11.19
N GLY A 227 -4.58 1.28 10.65
CA GLY A 227 -5.76 1.15 9.80
C GLY A 227 -5.90 2.29 8.81
N GLN A 228 -6.61 2.02 7.72
CA GLN A 228 -7.01 3.00 6.72
C GLN A 228 -8.47 2.77 6.32
N GLY A 229 -9.14 3.84 5.91
CA GLY A 229 -10.52 3.77 5.48
C GLY A 229 -11.27 5.08 5.65
N TRP A 230 -12.45 5.15 5.04
CA TRP A 230 -13.26 6.38 4.94
C TRP A 230 -13.79 6.90 6.28
N PHE A 231 -13.73 6.09 7.33
CA PHE A 231 -13.93 6.58 8.69
C PHE A 231 -12.92 7.68 9.08
N PHE A 232 -11.67 7.55 8.62
CA PHE A 232 -10.60 8.51 8.90
C PHE A 232 -10.48 9.54 7.78
N SER A 233 -10.32 9.08 6.56
CA SER A 233 -10.20 9.93 5.37
C SER A 233 -10.40 9.11 4.09
N LYS A 234 -10.81 9.80 3.03
CA LYS A 234 -10.59 9.31 1.66
C LYS A 234 -9.13 9.54 1.26
N SER A 235 -8.72 9.02 0.10
CA SER A 235 -7.45 9.42 -0.51
C SER A 235 -7.51 10.88 -0.92
N LEU A 236 -6.41 11.59 -0.73
CA LEU A 236 -6.33 13.05 -0.85
C LEU A 236 -5.21 13.45 -1.84
N PRO A 237 -5.40 14.48 -2.67
CA PRO A 237 -4.29 15.13 -3.37
C PRO A 237 -3.25 15.66 -2.37
N VAL A 238 -1.99 15.83 -2.81
CA VAL A 238 -0.86 16.20 -1.93
C VAL A 238 -1.15 17.38 -1.00
N ASP A 239 -1.73 18.48 -1.50
CA ASP A 239 -1.98 19.68 -0.71
C ASP A 239 -2.98 19.42 0.43
N GLU A 240 -4.05 18.67 0.12
CA GLU A 240 -5.06 18.27 1.11
C GLU A 240 -4.51 17.25 2.11
N PHE A 241 -3.66 16.34 1.64
CA PHE A 241 -2.98 15.37 2.48
C PHE A 241 -2.03 16.05 3.48
N LEU A 242 -1.20 16.99 3.03
CA LEU A 242 -0.32 17.77 3.91
C LEU A 242 -1.11 18.57 4.94
N ALA A 243 -2.25 19.14 4.56
CA ALA A 243 -3.15 19.80 5.50
C ALA A 243 -3.76 18.81 6.52
N PHE A 244 -4.10 17.60 6.09
CA PHE A 244 -4.61 16.54 6.96
C PHE A 244 -3.59 16.15 8.04
N LEU A 245 -2.29 16.11 7.73
CA LEU A 245 -1.22 15.76 8.67
C LEU A 245 -1.00 16.78 9.79
N THR A 246 -1.53 18.00 9.64
CA THR A 246 -1.39 19.09 10.64
C THR A 246 -2.54 19.20 11.63
N ARG A 247 -3.50 18.26 11.58
CA ARG A 247 -4.72 18.25 12.40
C ARG A 247 -4.50 17.73 13.82
#